data_AF-A0A2S2PEH1-F1
#
_entry.id   AF-A0A2S2PEH1-F1
#
_cell.length_a   1.000
_cell.length_b   1.000
_cell.length_c   1.000
_cell.angle_alpha   90.00
_cell.angle_beta   90.00
_cell.angle_gamma   90.00
#
_symmetry.space_group_name_H-M   'P 1'
#
loop_
_entity.id
_entity.type
_entity.pdbx_description
1 polymer ?
#
loop_
_entity_poly.entity_id
_entity_poly.type
_entity_poly.pdbx_seq_one_letter_code
_entity_poly.pdbx_strand_id
1 'polypeptide(L)'
;LKEECIWFNVTDFSLFDQVGVDVMHDLLEGCGKYIMSFILTSYIKDLKLFSLKVLNDRIFAFDYGPENNKPCLISMDHINVGKMKQSASEMLSFIRYFGLLIGDFVPTGEPIWDLYLTLRRVFEITLSTSHDVNSCMLLETAVGEMNELYLKLSKNVLKPKFHFLTHYPTMIKKHGPVVHLWSMRYEAKHRISKISARSSFNRRNICMSLAIKHQLQLNEVFNKGKLCSTINVGPR
;
A
#
# COMPACT_ATOMS: atom_id res chain seq x y z
N LEU A 1 29.57 -15.28 -7.53
CA LEU A 1 28.73 -15.15 -8.74
C LEU A 1 29.16 -16.25 -9.70
N LYS A 2 28.23 -17.08 -10.20
CA LYS A 2 28.56 -18.29 -11.00
C LYS A 2 28.35 -18.11 -12.51
N GLU A 3 27.65 -17.05 -12.93
CA GLU A 3 27.39 -16.71 -14.33
C GLU A 3 27.01 -15.23 -14.46
N GLU A 4 27.22 -14.66 -15.65
CA GLU A 4 26.88 -13.28 -16.00
C GLU A 4 25.36 -13.14 -16.19
N CYS A 5 24.81 -11.99 -15.78
CA CYS A 5 23.37 -11.75 -15.84
C CYS A 5 22.91 -11.59 -17.30
N ILE A 6 21.94 -12.41 -17.75
CA ILE A 6 21.42 -12.39 -19.14
C ILE A 6 20.88 -11.02 -19.56
N TRP A 7 20.49 -10.18 -18.60
CA TRP A 7 19.96 -8.84 -18.84
C TRP A 7 21.02 -7.86 -19.36
N PHE A 8 22.31 -8.11 -19.17
CA PHE A 8 23.39 -7.29 -19.75
C PHE A 8 23.44 -7.37 -21.28
N ASN A 9 22.87 -8.41 -21.88
CA ASN A 9 22.82 -8.58 -23.33
C ASN A 9 21.65 -7.84 -23.99
N VAL A 10 20.75 -7.22 -23.22
CA VAL A 10 19.61 -6.49 -23.76
C VAL A 10 20.05 -5.06 -24.06
N THR A 11 20.07 -4.69 -25.35
CA THR A 11 20.41 -3.34 -25.80
C THR A 11 19.43 -2.33 -25.21
N ASP A 12 19.95 -1.17 -24.78
CA ASP A 12 19.20 -0.08 -24.14
C ASP A 12 18.51 -0.45 -22.81
N PHE A 13 18.89 -1.58 -22.21
CA PHE A 13 18.43 -2.02 -20.90
C PHE A 13 19.59 -2.00 -19.90
N SER A 14 19.44 -1.20 -18.85
CA SER A 14 20.38 -1.18 -17.73
C SER A 14 19.68 -1.71 -16.49
N LEU A 15 20.21 -2.80 -15.94
CA LEU A 15 19.64 -3.51 -14.79
C LEU A 15 19.49 -2.60 -13.56
N PHE A 16 20.45 -1.69 -13.34
CA PHE A 16 20.48 -0.81 -12.18
C PHE A 16 19.63 0.45 -12.36
N ASP A 17 19.25 0.75 -13.60
CA ASP A 17 18.40 1.89 -13.92
C ASP A 17 16.90 1.59 -13.76
N GLN A 18 16.53 0.34 -13.47
CA GLN A 18 15.16 -0.13 -13.45
C GLN A 18 14.74 -0.67 -12.07
N VAL A 19 14.84 0.20 -11.07
CA VAL A 19 14.34 -0.11 -9.72
C VAL A 19 12.81 -0.06 -9.73
N GLY A 20 12.16 -1.22 -9.65
CA GLY A 20 10.71 -1.30 -9.48
C GLY A 20 10.30 -0.86 -8.08
N VAL A 21 9.32 0.05 -8.00
CA VAL A 21 8.70 0.47 -6.74
C VAL A 21 7.20 0.22 -6.79
N ASP A 22 6.60 -0.13 -5.65
CA ASP A 22 5.18 -0.41 -5.57
C ASP A 22 4.58 0.13 -4.28
N VAL A 23 3.86 1.26 -4.40
CA VAL A 23 3.20 1.94 -3.27
C VAL A 23 2.32 0.96 -2.48
N MET A 24 1.66 0.02 -3.17
CA MET A 24 0.80 -0.95 -2.51
C MET A 24 1.62 -1.85 -1.58
N HIS A 25 2.71 -2.42 -2.05
CA HIS A 25 3.51 -3.35 -1.26
C HIS A 25 4.44 -2.66 -0.28
N ASP A 26 5.14 -1.63 -0.70
CA ASP A 26 6.21 -0.99 0.08
C ASP A 26 5.64 -0.11 1.18
N LEU A 27 4.57 0.65 0.86
CA LEU A 27 3.94 1.57 1.80
C LEU A 27 2.74 0.91 2.49
N LEU A 28 1.69 0.56 1.75
CA LEU A 28 0.42 0.11 2.36
C LEU A 28 0.55 -1.25 3.04
N GLU A 29 1.14 -2.25 2.38
CA GLU A 29 1.39 -3.55 2.98
C GLU A 29 2.75 -3.64 3.71
N GLY A 30 3.45 -2.51 3.79
CA GLY A 30 4.80 -2.44 4.29
C GLY A 30 4.97 -1.45 5.42
N CYS A 31 5.67 -0.36 5.13
CA CYS A 31 6.05 0.65 6.11
C CYS A 31 4.86 1.15 6.90
N GLY A 32 3.72 1.41 6.24
CA GLY A 32 2.47 1.80 6.88
C GLY A 32 2.00 0.79 7.93
N LYS A 33 1.98 -0.51 7.61
CA LYS A 33 1.61 -1.55 8.59
C LYS A 33 2.57 -1.57 9.78
N TYR A 34 3.87 -1.45 9.55
CA TYR A 34 4.87 -1.48 10.62
C TYR A 34 4.75 -0.27 11.54
N ILE A 35 4.69 0.93 10.97
CA ILE A 35 4.56 2.20 11.71
C ILE A 35 3.23 2.23 12.48
N MET A 36 2.11 1.91 11.84
CA MET A 36 0.80 1.92 12.51
C MET A 36 0.70 0.84 13.59
N SER A 37 1.30 -0.33 13.40
CA SER A 37 1.37 -1.36 14.45
C SER A 37 2.13 -0.86 15.67
N PHE A 38 3.24 -0.16 15.45
CA PHE A 38 4.01 0.48 16.52
C PHE A 38 3.18 1.56 17.23
N ILE A 39 2.61 2.51 16.50
CA ILE A 39 1.77 3.59 17.06
C ILE A 39 0.63 3.01 17.91
N LEU A 40 -0.11 2.04 17.38
CA LEU A 40 -1.23 1.42 18.10
C LEU A 40 -0.77 0.69 19.36
N THR A 41 0.36 -0.02 19.30
CA THR A 41 0.93 -0.69 20.46
C THR A 41 1.26 0.34 21.54
N SER A 42 1.97 1.41 21.18
CA SER A 42 2.37 2.44 22.14
C SER A 42 1.18 3.20 22.72
N TYR A 43 0.20 3.58 21.91
CA TYR A 43 -0.95 4.35 22.38
C TYR A 43 -1.93 3.53 23.22
N ILE A 44 -2.14 2.25 22.89
CA ILE A 44 -3.11 1.41 23.59
C ILE A 44 -2.49 0.74 24.82
N LYS A 45 -1.25 0.24 24.72
CA LYS A 45 -0.62 -0.55 25.80
C LYS A 45 0.25 0.28 26.73
N ASP A 46 1.10 1.13 26.17
CA ASP A 46 2.14 1.83 26.93
C ASP A 46 1.61 3.13 27.53
N LEU A 47 1.12 4.04 26.68
CA LEU A 47 0.58 5.34 27.07
C LEU A 47 -0.89 5.27 27.51
N LYS A 48 -1.62 4.24 27.07
CA LYS A 48 -3.05 4.01 27.38
C LYS A 48 -3.94 5.23 27.12
N LEU A 49 -3.69 5.94 26.01
CA LEU A 49 -4.44 7.13 25.61
C LEU A 49 -5.90 6.80 25.26
N PHE A 50 -6.14 5.61 24.70
CA PHE A 50 -7.46 5.07 24.40
C PHE A 50 -7.42 3.54 24.41
N SER A 51 -8.59 2.91 24.47
CA SER A 51 -8.69 1.44 24.43
C SER A 51 -8.89 0.91 23.01
N LEU A 52 -8.50 -0.35 22.78
CA LEU A 52 -8.77 -1.03 21.50
C LEU A 52 -10.27 -1.03 21.15
N LYS A 53 -11.13 -1.16 22.17
CA LYS A 53 -12.58 -1.11 21.99
C LYS A 53 -13.01 0.25 21.44
N VAL A 54 -12.53 1.36 22.03
CA VAL A 54 -12.85 2.71 21.55
C VAL A 54 -12.42 2.89 20.09
N LEU A 55 -11.21 2.46 19.73
CA LEU A 55 -10.74 2.53 18.34
C LEU A 55 -11.66 1.75 17.39
N ASN A 56 -12.00 0.51 17.75
CA ASN A 56 -12.84 -0.35 16.92
C ASN A 56 -14.29 0.16 16.80
N ASP A 57 -14.86 0.69 17.89
CA ASP A 57 -16.18 1.30 17.90
C ASP A 57 -16.20 2.54 16.98
N ARG A 58 -15.14 3.36 17.02
CA ARG A 58 -14.99 4.50 16.10
C ARG A 58 -14.78 4.08 14.66
N ILE A 59 -13.92 3.09 14.38
CA ILE A 59 -13.74 2.54 13.02
C ILE A 59 -15.08 2.09 12.45
N PHE A 60 -15.90 1.41 13.25
CA PHE A 60 -17.21 0.91 12.84
C PHE A 60 -18.23 2.03 12.59
N ALA A 61 -18.29 3.02 13.48
CA ALA A 61 -19.28 4.09 13.45
C ALA A 61 -18.93 5.26 12.52
N PHE A 62 -17.66 5.41 12.12
CA PHE A 62 -17.18 6.52 11.30
C PHE A 62 -17.78 6.49 9.90
N ASP A 63 -18.19 7.67 9.42
CA ASP A 63 -18.63 7.84 8.03
C ASP A 63 -17.43 8.12 7.13
N TYR A 64 -17.10 7.14 6.29
CA TYR A 64 -15.99 7.23 5.32
C TYR A 64 -16.40 7.88 4.00
N GLY A 65 -17.64 8.37 3.89
CA GLY A 65 -18.18 8.99 2.68
C GLY A 65 -18.15 8.03 1.48
N PRO A 66 -17.54 8.43 0.34
CA PRO A 66 -17.54 7.61 -0.88
C PRO A 66 -16.61 6.39 -0.83
N GLU A 67 -15.79 6.24 0.21
CA GLU A 67 -14.83 5.15 0.32
C GLU A 67 -15.50 3.83 0.72
N ASN A 68 -15.42 2.85 -0.18
CA ASN A 68 -16.00 1.52 0.05
C ASN A 68 -15.09 0.58 0.84
N ASN A 69 -13.78 0.85 0.90
CA ASN A 69 -12.79 -0.02 1.55
C ASN A 69 -12.55 0.43 2.99
N LYS A 70 -13.55 0.22 3.86
CA LYS A 70 -13.46 0.59 5.29
C LYS A 70 -12.41 -0.26 6.00
N PRO A 71 -11.60 0.32 6.90
CA PRO A 71 -10.67 -0.46 7.73
C PRO A 71 -11.40 -1.59 8.46
N CYS A 72 -10.82 -2.79 8.47
CA CYS A 72 -11.38 -3.87 9.27
C CYS A 72 -11.03 -3.70 10.75
N LEU A 73 -11.74 -4.41 11.63
CA LEU A 73 -11.51 -4.35 13.08
C LEU A 73 -10.07 -4.74 13.43
N ILE A 74 -9.47 -3.93 14.29
CA ILE A 74 -8.11 -4.12 14.78
C ILE A 74 -8.12 -5.15 15.89
N SER A 75 -7.16 -6.08 15.84
CA SER A 75 -6.88 -7.05 16.90
C SER A 75 -5.44 -6.88 17.36
N MET A 76 -5.27 -6.70 18.68
CA MET A 76 -3.94 -6.61 19.26
C MET A 76 -3.17 -7.93 19.17
N ASP A 77 -3.84 -9.09 19.13
CA ASP A 77 -3.17 -10.38 18.98
C ASP A 77 -2.43 -10.47 17.64
N HIS A 78 -3.08 -10.01 16.57
CA HIS A 78 -2.46 -9.93 15.26
C HIS A 78 -1.31 -8.92 15.20
N ILE A 79 -1.45 -7.77 15.87
CA ILE A 79 -0.39 -6.75 15.96
C ILE A 79 0.83 -7.29 16.71
N ASN A 80 0.62 -7.99 17.83
CA ASN A 80 1.71 -8.53 18.65
C ASN A 80 2.55 -9.57 17.90
N VAL A 81 1.95 -10.30 16.95
CA VAL A 81 2.65 -11.26 16.08
C VAL A 81 3.18 -10.58 14.80
N GLY A 82 3.09 -9.26 14.69
CA GLY A 82 3.58 -8.48 13.55
C GLY A 82 2.77 -8.63 12.27
N LYS A 83 1.51 -9.08 12.39
CA LYS A 83 0.61 -9.41 11.27
C LYS A 83 -0.67 -8.58 11.33
N MET A 84 -0.55 -7.25 11.38
CA MET A 84 -1.71 -6.36 11.29
C MET A 84 -2.56 -6.74 10.07
N LYS A 85 -3.75 -7.26 10.35
CA LYS A 85 -4.64 -7.80 9.33
C LYS A 85 -5.40 -6.63 8.70
N GLN A 86 -4.84 -6.08 7.64
CA GLN A 86 -5.48 -5.11 6.74
C GLN A 86 -5.03 -5.43 5.32
N SER A 87 -5.92 -5.41 4.36
CA SER A 87 -5.56 -5.32 2.93
C SER A 87 -4.96 -3.96 2.63
N ALA A 88 -4.29 -3.81 1.47
CA ALA A 88 -3.73 -2.52 1.07
C ALA A 88 -4.78 -1.40 1.03
N SER A 89 -5.97 -1.65 0.47
CA SER A 89 -7.05 -0.66 0.38
C SER A 89 -7.60 -0.27 1.75
N GLU A 90 -7.75 -1.23 2.67
CA GLU A 90 -8.19 -0.94 4.04
C GLU A 90 -7.12 -0.15 4.81
N MET A 91 -5.84 -0.44 4.58
CA MET A 91 -4.73 0.29 5.17
C MET A 91 -4.64 1.73 4.66
N LEU A 92 -4.91 1.94 3.36
CA LEU A 92 -4.99 3.27 2.74
C LEU A 92 -6.04 4.12 3.46
N SER A 93 -7.26 3.58 3.61
CA SER A 93 -8.33 4.26 4.35
C SER A 93 -7.95 4.49 5.80
N PHE A 94 -7.33 3.49 6.45
CA PHE A 94 -6.97 3.59 7.86
C PHE A 94 -5.98 4.72 8.11
N ILE A 95 -4.87 4.77 7.36
CA ILE A 95 -3.87 5.84 7.49
C ILE A 95 -4.52 7.20 7.24
N ARG A 96 -5.35 7.32 6.19
CA ARG A 96 -6.02 8.56 5.81
C ARG A 96 -6.90 9.13 6.91
N TYR A 97 -7.69 8.29 7.56
CA TYR A 97 -8.69 8.73 8.53
C TYR A 97 -8.26 8.58 9.99
N PHE A 98 -7.09 7.98 10.28
CA PHE A 98 -6.63 7.75 11.64
C PHE A 98 -6.61 9.02 12.51
N GLY A 99 -6.18 10.15 11.95
CA GLY A 99 -6.24 11.47 12.60
C GLY A 99 -7.64 11.86 13.06
N LEU A 100 -8.67 11.59 12.24
CA LEU A 100 -10.06 11.87 12.59
C LEU A 100 -10.65 10.83 13.56
N LEU A 101 -10.11 9.62 13.57
CA LEU A 101 -10.58 8.54 14.43
C LEU A 101 -10.10 8.67 15.87
N ILE A 102 -8.85 9.09 16.11
CA ILE A 102 -8.27 9.12 17.46
C ILE A 102 -7.48 10.37 17.82
N GLY A 103 -7.37 11.35 16.90
CA GLY A 103 -6.51 12.52 17.11
C GLY A 103 -6.90 13.36 18.32
N ASP A 104 -8.16 13.33 18.74
CA ASP A 104 -8.69 13.98 19.96
C ASP A 104 -8.17 13.34 21.26
N PHE A 105 -7.66 12.11 21.23
CA PHE A 105 -7.03 11.47 22.40
C PHE A 105 -5.53 11.76 22.52
N VAL A 106 -4.91 12.35 21.49
CA VAL A 106 -3.46 12.52 21.43
C VAL A 106 -3.08 13.90 21.95
N PRO A 107 -2.28 14.00 23.04
CA PRO A 107 -1.82 15.28 23.56
C PRO A 107 -0.99 16.07 22.54
N THR A 108 -1.04 17.40 22.65
CA THR A 108 -0.16 18.26 21.85
C THR A 108 1.31 17.99 22.18
N GLY A 109 2.15 17.85 21.16
CA GLY A 109 3.59 17.58 21.31
C GLY A 109 3.93 16.14 21.62
N GLU A 110 2.99 15.20 21.46
CA GLU A 110 3.29 13.77 21.60
C GLU A 110 4.22 13.30 20.44
N PRO A 111 5.43 12.76 20.73
CA PRO A 111 6.43 12.49 19.70
C PRO A 111 6.10 11.35 18.72
N ILE A 112 5.30 10.36 19.13
CA ILE A 112 4.84 9.27 18.25
C ILE A 112 3.82 9.80 17.24
N TRP A 113 3.10 10.87 17.57
CA TRP A 113 2.23 11.56 16.65
C TRP A 113 3.00 12.21 15.51
N ASP A 114 4.18 12.77 15.77
CA ASP A 114 5.05 13.32 14.72
C ASP A 114 5.46 12.23 13.71
N LEU A 115 5.65 10.99 14.16
CA LEU A 115 5.88 9.85 13.26
C LEU A 115 4.65 9.55 12.39
N TYR A 116 3.43 9.60 12.96
CA TYR A 116 2.20 9.48 12.18
C TYR A 116 2.05 10.60 11.14
N LEU A 117 2.30 11.85 11.54
CA LEU A 117 2.21 13.02 10.65
C LEU A 117 3.24 12.93 9.51
N THR A 118 4.45 12.45 9.81
CA THR A 118 5.48 12.28 8.78
C THR A 118 5.14 11.13 7.83
N LEU A 119 4.62 10.01 8.35
CA LEU A 119 4.04 8.93 7.52
C LEU A 119 2.93 9.48 6.62
N ARG A 120 2.06 10.35 7.14
CA ARG A 120 0.99 11.00 6.36
C ARG A 120 1.53 11.85 5.23
N ARG A 121 2.60 12.62 5.46
CA ARG A 121 3.27 13.40 4.39
C ARG A 121 3.83 12.51 3.30
N VAL A 122 4.58 11.46 3.65
CA VAL A 122 5.09 10.47 2.69
C VAL A 122 3.93 9.85 1.90
N PHE A 123 2.86 9.46 2.60
CA PHE A 123 1.67 8.85 2.01
C PHE A 123 0.93 9.78 1.04
N GLU A 124 0.76 11.04 1.39
CA GLU A 124 0.08 12.02 0.52
C GLU A 124 0.88 12.30 -0.74
N ILE A 125 2.20 12.49 -0.62
CA ILE A 125 3.04 12.72 -1.79
C ILE A 125 3.04 11.48 -2.67
N THR A 126 3.31 10.29 -2.14
CA THR A 126 3.40 9.04 -2.94
C THR A 126 2.11 8.63 -3.65
N LEU A 127 0.94 9.04 -3.12
CA LEU A 127 -0.36 8.79 -3.74
C LEU A 127 -0.83 9.91 -4.67
N SER A 128 -0.07 10.99 -4.80
CA SER A 128 -0.40 12.07 -5.73
C SER A 128 -0.32 11.56 -7.18
N THR A 129 -1.23 12.04 -8.02
CA THR A 129 -1.28 11.76 -9.46
C THR A 129 -0.49 12.76 -10.29
N SER A 130 0.17 13.71 -9.63
CA SER A 130 1.02 14.72 -10.26
C SER A 130 2.08 15.22 -9.28
N HIS A 131 3.28 15.51 -9.78
CA HIS A 131 4.39 15.97 -8.96
C HIS A 131 5.13 17.11 -9.66
N ASP A 132 5.56 18.09 -8.87
CA ASP A 132 6.60 19.02 -9.28
C ASP A 132 7.97 18.58 -8.72
N VAL A 133 9.02 19.31 -9.07
CA VAL A 133 10.39 19.02 -8.61
C VAL A 133 10.50 19.13 -7.08
N ASN A 134 9.80 20.09 -6.49
CA ASN A 134 9.80 20.34 -5.04
C ASN A 134 9.17 19.19 -4.26
N SER A 135 8.11 18.58 -4.79
CA SER A 135 7.42 17.43 -4.22
C SER A 135 8.37 16.24 -4.09
N CYS A 136 9.26 16.05 -5.06
CA CYS A 136 10.25 14.97 -5.01
C CYS A 136 11.30 15.22 -3.92
N MET A 137 11.78 16.47 -3.78
CA MET A 137 12.71 16.83 -2.70
C MET A 137 12.03 16.70 -1.32
N LEU A 138 10.79 17.15 -1.20
CA LEU A 138 10.00 17.01 0.02
C LEU A 138 9.80 15.54 0.39
N LEU A 139 9.55 14.66 -0.58
CA LEU A 139 9.44 13.23 -0.34
C LEU A 139 10.74 12.63 0.19
N GLU A 140 11.88 13.03 -0.39
CA GLU A 140 13.20 12.56 0.05
C GLU A 140 13.45 12.92 1.52
N THR A 141 13.22 14.18 1.88
CA THR A 141 13.33 14.65 3.27
C THR A 141 12.34 13.92 4.18
N ALA A 142 11.06 13.83 3.79
CA ALA A 142 10.02 13.20 4.61
C ALA A 142 10.27 11.70 4.84
N VAL A 143 10.82 10.98 3.85
CA VAL A 143 11.22 9.57 4.02
C VAL A 143 12.39 9.45 5.00
N GLY A 144 13.39 10.33 4.89
CA GLY A 144 14.50 10.40 5.84
C GLY A 144 14.03 10.63 7.27
N GLU A 145 13.24 11.69 7.48
CA GLU A 145 12.66 12.04 8.78
C GLU A 145 11.81 10.90 9.35
N MET A 146 10.97 10.26 8.53
CA MET A 146 10.13 9.14 8.96
C MET A 146 10.98 7.96 9.43
N ASN A 147 12.04 7.63 8.68
CA ASN A 147 12.95 6.53 9.02
C ASN A 147 13.70 6.81 10.32
N GLU A 148 14.21 8.03 10.50
CA GLU A 148 14.90 8.47 11.72
C GLU A 148 13.97 8.45 12.94
N LEU A 149 12.77 9.02 12.81
CA LEU A 149 11.76 8.99 13.88
C LEU A 149 11.38 7.55 14.23
N TYR A 150 11.15 6.69 13.24
CA TYR A 150 10.82 5.29 13.49
C TYR A 150 11.95 4.58 14.23
N LEU A 151 13.21 4.73 13.82
CA LEU A 151 14.37 4.15 14.50
C LEU A 151 14.47 4.64 15.96
N LYS A 152 14.36 5.96 16.16
CA LYS A 152 14.48 6.60 17.48
C LYS A 152 13.39 6.16 18.44
N LEU A 153 12.13 6.14 17.99
CA LEU A 153 10.97 5.88 18.83
C LEU A 153 10.74 4.39 19.05
N SER A 154 10.84 3.58 18.00
CA SER A 154 10.53 2.15 18.07
C SER A 154 11.69 1.30 18.60
N LYS A 155 12.92 1.83 18.56
CA LYS A 155 14.17 1.11 18.86
C LYS A 155 14.30 -0.22 18.09
N ASN A 156 13.60 -0.34 16.97
CA ASN A 156 13.63 -1.48 16.07
C ASN A 156 14.48 -1.17 14.83
N VAL A 157 14.79 -2.21 14.06
CA VAL A 157 15.48 -2.09 12.78
C VAL A 157 14.50 -1.76 11.65
N LEU A 158 14.99 -1.03 10.64
CA LEU A 158 14.23 -0.81 9.41
C LEU A 158 14.21 -2.10 8.59
N LYS A 159 13.00 -2.51 8.19
CA LYS A 159 12.80 -3.62 7.24
C LYS A 159 13.12 -3.16 5.80
N PRO A 160 13.39 -4.10 4.87
CA PRO A 160 13.75 -3.75 3.49
C PRO A 160 12.77 -2.79 2.80
N LYS A 161 11.48 -2.83 3.13
CA LYS A 161 10.46 -1.94 2.55
C LYS A 161 10.72 -0.45 2.82
N PHE A 162 11.35 -0.11 3.94
CA PHE A 162 11.73 1.28 4.23
C PHE A 162 12.82 1.79 3.28
N HIS A 163 13.73 0.90 2.87
CA HIS A 163 14.76 1.23 1.88
C HIS A 163 14.14 1.46 0.50
N PHE A 164 13.11 0.71 0.10
CA PHE A 164 12.46 0.96 -1.19
C PHE A 164 11.91 2.38 -1.30
N LEU A 165 11.37 2.94 -0.21
CA LEU A 165 10.88 4.32 -0.18
C LEU A 165 11.97 5.37 -0.46
N THR A 166 13.26 5.08 -0.21
CA THR A 166 14.34 6.04 -0.50
C THR A 166 14.56 6.21 -2.01
N HIS A 167 14.11 5.26 -2.82
CA HIS A 167 14.20 5.33 -4.29
C HIS A 167 13.03 6.07 -4.93
N TYR A 168 11.94 6.30 -4.19
CA TYR A 168 10.72 6.90 -4.74
C TYR A 168 10.93 8.29 -5.35
N PRO A 169 11.69 9.22 -4.74
CA PRO A 169 11.97 10.52 -5.36
C PRO A 169 12.57 10.41 -6.77
N THR A 170 13.56 9.52 -6.93
CA THR A 170 14.21 9.26 -8.23
C THR A 170 13.27 8.58 -9.21
N MET A 171 12.46 7.62 -8.75
CA MET A 171 11.48 6.94 -9.59
C MET A 171 10.38 7.87 -10.07
N ILE A 172 9.91 8.78 -9.22
CA ILE A 172 8.92 9.79 -9.61
C ILE A 172 9.49 10.75 -10.66
N LYS A 173 10.74 11.20 -10.50
CA LYS A 173 11.42 12.04 -11.50
C LYS A 173 11.55 11.35 -12.85
N LYS A 174 11.80 10.02 -12.86
CA LYS A 174 12.05 9.26 -14.09
C LYS A 174 10.78 8.76 -14.79
N HIS A 175 9.80 8.32 -14.03
CA HIS A 175 8.62 7.62 -14.53
C HIS A 175 7.30 8.36 -14.28
N GLY A 176 7.34 9.49 -13.59
CA GLY A 176 6.16 10.22 -13.16
C GLY A 176 5.49 9.59 -11.94
N PRO A 177 4.21 9.88 -11.69
CA PRO A 177 3.51 9.45 -10.48
C PRO A 177 3.48 7.92 -10.32
N VAL A 178 4.15 7.44 -9.27
CA VAL A 178 4.30 6.00 -8.98
C VAL A 178 2.99 5.31 -8.58
N VAL A 179 1.98 6.07 -8.16
CA VAL A 179 0.62 5.55 -7.91
C VAL A 179 -0.02 4.95 -9.15
N HIS A 180 0.40 5.34 -10.35
CA HIS A 180 -0.09 4.73 -11.59
C HIS A 180 0.61 3.40 -11.93
N LEU A 181 1.72 3.09 -11.25
CA LEU A 181 2.55 1.91 -11.50
C LEU A 181 2.33 0.79 -10.47
N TRP A 182 1.59 1.05 -9.40
CA TRP A 182 1.35 0.09 -8.31
C TRP A 182 0.56 -1.15 -8.74
N SER A 183 0.68 -2.23 -7.97
CA SER A 183 0.12 -3.53 -8.36
C SER A 183 -1.37 -3.74 -8.04
N MET A 184 -2.05 -2.77 -7.42
CA MET A 184 -3.39 -2.94 -6.85
C MET A 184 -4.43 -3.45 -7.86
N ARG A 185 -4.43 -2.96 -9.10
CA ARG A 185 -5.36 -3.42 -10.14
C ARG A 185 -4.99 -4.81 -10.68
N TYR A 186 -3.70 -5.12 -10.80
CA TYR A 186 -3.22 -6.42 -11.24
C TYR A 186 -3.60 -7.52 -10.22
N GLU A 187 -3.43 -7.25 -8.93
CA GLU A 187 -3.87 -8.18 -7.88
C GLU A 187 -5.38 -8.37 -7.84
N ALA A 188 -6.15 -7.29 -8.03
CA ALA A 188 -7.60 -7.37 -8.10
C ALA A 188 -8.07 -8.28 -9.26
N LYS A 189 -7.38 -8.25 -10.41
CA LYS A 189 -7.67 -9.14 -11.55
C LYS A 189 -7.55 -10.62 -11.19
N HIS A 190 -6.61 -10.98 -10.30
CA HIS A 190 -6.46 -12.36 -9.84
C HIS A 190 -7.69 -12.92 -9.11
N ARG A 191 -8.59 -12.06 -8.58
CA ARG A 191 -9.82 -12.49 -7.90
C ARG A 191 -10.67 -13.41 -8.77
N ILE A 192 -10.81 -13.10 -10.06
CA ILE A 192 -11.65 -13.87 -11.00
C ILE A 192 -11.11 -15.29 -11.15
N SER A 193 -9.78 -15.41 -11.31
CA SER A 193 -9.10 -16.70 -11.39
C SER A 193 -9.20 -17.47 -10.07
N LYS A 194 -9.03 -16.81 -8.92
CA LYS A 194 -9.16 -17.44 -7.59
C LYS A 194 -10.57 -18.01 -7.36
N ILE A 195 -11.62 -17.26 -7.70
CA ILE A 195 -13.02 -17.74 -7.59
C ILE A 195 -13.21 -18.96 -8.49
N SER A 196 -12.75 -18.88 -9.73
CA SER A 196 -12.86 -19.97 -10.71
C SER A 196 -12.12 -21.24 -10.30
N ALA A 197 -10.93 -21.09 -9.72
CA ALA A 197 -10.15 -22.21 -9.22
C ALA A 197 -10.83 -22.89 -8.02
N ARG A 198 -11.45 -22.10 -7.14
CA ARG A 198 -12.20 -22.63 -5.98
C ARG A 198 -13.47 -23.36 -6.40
N SER A 199 -14.17 -22.86 -7.41
CA SER A 199 -15.40 -23.50 -7.93
C SER A 199 -15.12 -24.75 -8.79
N SER A 200 -13.89 -24.94 -9.26
CA SER A 200 -13.54 -26.09 -10.10
C SER A 200 -13.17 -27.31 -9.26
N PHE A 201 -13.95 -28.38 -9.41
CA PHE A 201 -13.63 -29.70 -8.85
C PHE A 201 -12.57 -30.44 -9.66
N ASN A 202 -12.34 -30.07 -10.92
CA ASN A 202 -11.27 -30.61 -11.74
C ASN A 202 -9.97 -29.82 -11.55
N ARG A 203 -8.92 -30.49 -11.09
CA ARG A 203 -7.58 -29.93 -10.86
C ARG A 203 -6.53 -30.41 -11.88
N ARG A 204 -6.91 -31.25 -12.85
CA ARG A 204 -6.03 -31.65 -13.94
C ARG A 204 -5.79 -30.41 -14.82
N ASN A 205 -4.57 -29.89 -14.77
CA ASN A 205 -4.14 -28.68 -15.48
C ASN A 205 -5.00 -27.43 -15.17
N ILE A 206 -4.97 -26.99 -13.92
CA ILE A 206 -5.71 -25.80 -13.46
C ILE A 206 -5.41 -24.54 -14.28
N CYS A 207 -4.16 -24.35 -14.74
CA CYS A 207 -3.77 -23.20 -15.54
C CYS A 207 -4.53 -23.15 -16.87
N MET A 208 -4.66 -24.28 -17.56
CA MET A 208 -5.45 -24.38 -18.79
C MET A 208 -6.93 -24.08 -18.53
N SER A 209 -7.51 -24.64 -17.47
CA SER A 209 -8.91 -24.39 -17.11
C SER A 209 -9.19 -22.91 -16.82
N LEU A 210 -8.29 -22.24 -16.10
CA LEU A 210 -8.39 -20.81 -15.82
C LEU A 210 -8.23 -19.96 -17.07
N ALA A 211 -7.29 -20.31 -17.96
CA ALA A 211 -7.08 -19.62 -19.23
C ALA A 211 -8.30 -19.72 -20.15
N ILE A 212 -8.88 -20.92 -20.31
CA ILE A 212 -10.10 -21.13 -21.10
C ILE A 212 -11.25 -20.30 -20.54
N LYS A 213 -11.47 -20.34 -19.22
CA LYS A 213 -12.55 -19.55 -18.60
C LYS A 213 -12.35 -18.05 -18.80
N HIS A 214 -11.13 -17.55 -18.67
CA HIS A 214 -10.82 -16.14 -18.95
C HIS A 214 -11.09 -15.79 -20.42
N GLN A 215 -10.72 -16.64 -21.38
CA GLN A 215 -11.02 -16.44 -22.80
C GLN A 215 -12.53 -16.43 -23.08
N LEU A 216 -13.31 -17.34 -22.47
CA LEU A 216 -14.76 -17.38 -22.62
C LEU A 216 -15.43 -16.09 -22.08
N GLN A 217 -14.99 -15.59 -20.92
CA GLN A 217 -15.47 -14.32 -20.38
C GLN A 217 -15.15 -13.14 -21.31
N LEU A 218 -13.96 -13.14 -21.91
CA LEU A 218 -13.56 -12.12 -22.88
C LEU A 218 -14.43 -12.18 -24.15
N ASN A 219 -14.68 -13.38 -24.70
CA ASN A 219 -15.57 -13.58 -25.85
C ASN A 219 -16.99 -13.08 -25.58
N GLU A 220 -17.52 -13.31 -24.38
CA GLU A 220 -18.83 -12.81 -23.97
C GLU A 220 -18.88 -11.28 -23.98
N VAL A 221 -17.83 -10.60 -23.52
CA VAL A 221 -17.72 -9.13 -23.55
C VAL A 221 -17.75 -8.60 -24.99
N PHE A 222 -17.01 -9.24 -25.90
CA PHE A 222 -17.00 -8.90 -27.33
C PHE A 222 -18.38 -9.10 -27.96
N ASN A 223 -19.00 -10.27 -27.76
CA ASN A 223 -20.31 -10.60 -28.34
C ASN A 223 -21.43 -9.66 -27.85
N LYS A 224 -21.36 -9.19 -26.60
CA LYS A 224 -22.32 -8.25 -26.05
C LYS A 224 -22.11 -6.80 -26.49
N GLY A 225 -21.08 -6.51 -27.30
CA GLY A 225 -20.73 -5.15 -27.71
C GLY A 225 -20.40 -4.23 -26.53
N LYS A 226 -19.98 -4.80 -25.38
CA LYS A 226 -19.73 -4.06 -24.14
C LYS A 226 -18.36 -3.38 -24.08
N LEU A 227 -17.61 -3.41 -25.17
CA LEU A 227 -16.40 -2.61 -25.26
C LEU A 227 -16.78 -1.14 -25.31
N CYS A 228 -16.17 -0.35 -24.43
CA CYS A 228 -16.35 1.09 -24.44
C CYS A 228 -15.89 1.62 -25.81
N SER A 229 -16.78 2.28 -26.56
CA SER A 229 -16.45 2.89 -27.86
C SER A 229 -15.38 3.97 -27.73
N THR A 230 -15.23 4.52 -26.53
CA THR A 230 -14.21 5.49 -26.14
C THR A 230 -13.35 4.91 -25.01
N ILE A 231 -12.09 4.63 -25.32
CA ILE A 231 -11.09 4.31 -24.30
C ILE A 231 -10.54 5.64 -23.78
N ASN A 232 -11.03 6.11 -22.62
CA ASN A 232 -10.38 7.22 -21.94
C ASN A 232 -9.08 6.71 -21.31
N VAL A 233 -7.97 6.91 -22.03
CA VAL A 233 -6.60 6.72 -21.55
C VAL A 233 -6.09 8.05 -20.99
N GLY A 234 -5.59 8.03 -19.75
CA GLY A 234 -5.04 9.21 -19.05
C GLY A 234 -5.57 9.36 -17.62
N PRO A 235 -4.89 10.13 -16.75
CA PRO A 235 -5.34 10.38 -15.39
C PRO A 235 -6.65 11.18 -15.42
N ARG A 236 -7.63 10.76 -14.60
CA ARG A 236 -8.81 11.55 -14.25
C ARG A 236 -8.52 12.41 -13.03
#